data_AF-A0A0D6TPG6-F1
#
_entry.id   AF-A0A0D6TPG6-F1
#
_cell.length_a   1.000
_cell.length_b   1.000
_cell.length_c   1.000
_cell.angle_alpha   90.00
_cell.angle_beta   90.00
_cell.angle_gamma   90.00
#
_symmetry.space_group_name_H-M   'P 1'
#
loop_
_entity.id
_entity.type
_entity.pdbx_description
1 polymer ?
#
loop_
_entity_poly.entity_id
_entity_poly.type
_entity_poly.pdbx_seq_one_letter_code
_entity_poly.pdbx_strand_id
1 'polypeptide(L)'
;MKSIISYIFAIQYHDSDDRERNKEIINYILFEKHTITNTTREFGRLVLENLDGFKKEYLKSLQIKTYNLKDILNNNDLLEFTDTVLIDYMPLRSFEYGKLFMKKFTEEVINKNEFNFYYNKIQNVLKKEEHPLKKIGEQVTKANEYNFTLQENLLLALVLKEKLIATKCSLTEYSLVSVVARVKILDLVKRLEIYKKILDKSYALRWNLDNGKNRGRGGPRL
;
A
#
# COMPACT_ATOMS: atom_id res chain seq x y z
N MET A 1 -0.72 -26.44 4.82
CA MET A 1 0.46 -25.82 5.48
C MET A 1 0.77 -24.40 5.00
N LYS A 2 1.20 -24.18 3.74
CA LYS A 2 1.58 -22.82 3.25
C LYS A 2 0.56 -21.72 3.52
N SER A 3 -0.73 -22.04 3.37
CA SER A 3 -1.82 -21.08 3.66
C SER A 3 -1.85 -20.64 5.14
N ILE A 4 -1.56 -21.55 6.07
CA ILE A 4 -1.55 -21.27 7.51
C ILE A 4 -0.33 -20.41 7.84
N ILE A 5 0.85 -20.78 7.34
CA ILE A 5 2.07 -19.96 7.48
C ILE A 5 1.86 -18.56 6.91
N SER A 6 1.19 -18.43 5.76
CA SER A 6 0.88 -17.11 5.19
C SER A 6 -0.07 -16.27 6.05
N TYR A 7 -0.94 -16.91 6.85
CA TYR A 7 -1.78 -16.22 7.83
C TYR A 7 -0.96 -15.76 9.02
N ILE A 8 -0.14 -16.64 9.58
CA ILE A 8 0.77 -16.32 10.69
C ILE A 8 1.67 -15.14 10.29
N PHE A 9 2.24 -15.19 9.08
CA PHE A 9 3.04 -14.10 8.51
C PHE A 9 2.27 -12.78 8.45
N ALA A 10 1.05 -12.79 7.91
CA ALA A 10 0.27 -11.57 7.80
C ALA A 10 -0.04 -10.98 9.19
N ILE A 11 -0.33 -11.82 10.18
CA ILE A 11 -0.57 -11.40 11.56
C ILE A 11 0.70 -10.78 12.16
N GLN A 12 1.82 -11.50 12.15
CA GLN A 12 3.09 -11.05 12.73
C GLN A 12 3.63 -9.79 12.04
N TYR A 13 3.50 -9.70 10.72
CA TYR A 13 4.01 -8.57 9.95
C TYR A 13 3.32 -7.25 10.34
N HIS A 14 2.03 -7.32 10.68
CA HIS A 14 1.21 -6.18 11.07
C HIS A 14 1.06 -5.99 12.59
N ASP A 15 1.76 -6.79 13.39
CA ASP A 15 1.70 -6.69 14.83
C ASP A 15 2.19 -5.31 15.32
N SER A 16 1.55 -4.81 16.36
CA SER A 16 1.79 -3.48 16.93
C SER A 16 1.68 -3.49 18.45
N ASP A 17 2.11 -2.43 19.13
CA ASP A 17 1.99 -2.36 20.60
C ASP A 17 0.53 -2.21 21.09
N ASP A 18 -0.42 -1.93 20.18
CA ASP A 18 -1.84 -1.77 20.48
C ASP A 18 -2.59 -3.11 20.35
N ARG A 19 -2.94 -3.70 21.50
CA ARG A 19 -3.63 -5.00 21.57
C ARG A 19 -5.01 -4.99 20.91
N GLU A 20 -5.76 -3.91 21.00
CA GLU A 20 -7.11 -3.84 20.40
C GLU A 20 -7.00 -3.75 18.88
N ARG A 21 -6.05 -2.95 18.40
CA ARG A 21 -5.70 -2.92 16.96
C ARG A 21 -5.26 -4.30 16.47
N ASN A 22 -4.44 -5.02 17.24
CA ASN A 22 -3.98 -6.36 16.88
C ASN A 22 -5.15 -7.37 16.79
N LYS A 23 -6.10 -7.34 17.73
CA LYS A 23 -7.31 -8.16 17.65
C LYS A 23 -8.12 -7.87 16.39
N GLU A 24 -8.26 -6.58 16.07
CA GLU A 24 -9.03 -6.18 14.90
C GLU A 24 -8.36 -6.61 13.59
N ILE A 25 -7.05 -6.38 13.45
CA ILE A 25 -6.33 -6.77 12.23
C ILE A 25 -6.29 -8.29 12.05
N ILE A 26 -6.14 -9.05 13.13
CA ILE A 26 -6.26 -10.52 13.10
C ILE A 26 -7.63 -10.92 12.56
N ASN A 27 -8.71 -10.29 13.03
CA ASN A 27 -10.06 -10.55 12.51
C ASN A 27 -10.19 -10.19 11.03
N TYR A 28 -9.63 -9.07 10.57
CA TYR A 28 -9.65 -8.72 9.14
C TYR A 28 -8.92 -9.75 8.28
N ILE A 29 -7.76 -10.22 8.75
CA ILE A 29 -6.92 -11.21 8.06
C ILE A 29 -7.61 -12.57 8.03
N LEU A 30 -8.02 -13.11 9.18
CA LEU A 30 -8.56 -14.47 9.28
C LEU A 30 -9.90 -14.64 8.55
N PHE A 31 -10.75 -13.62 8.59
CA PHE A 31 -12.04 -13.63 7.90
C PHE A 31 -11.99 -13.02 6.50
N GLU A 32 -10.79 -12.72 5.99
CA GLU A 32 -10.57 -12.20 4.64
C GLU A 32 -11.43 -10.97 4.30
N LYS A 33 -11.69 -10.10 5.29
CA LYS A 33 -12.72 -9.06 5.19
C LYS A 33 -12.48 -8.03 4.09
N HIS A 34 -11.24 -7.89 3.64
CA HIS A 34 -10.88 -6.97 2.57
C HIS A 34 -9.69 -7.45 1.73
N THR A 35 -9.73 -7.16 0.42
CA THR A 35 -8.67 -7.49 -0.54
C THR A 35 -7.31 -6.90 -0.15
N ILE A 36 -7.30 -5.61 0.23
CA ILE A 36 -6.14 -4.89 0.75
C ILE A 36 -5.50 -5.61 1.94
N THR A 37 -6.25 -6.01 2.99
CA THR A 37 -5.65 -6.73 4.13
C THR A 37 -5.12 -8.11 3.74
N ASN A 38 -5.65 -8.69 2.67
CA ASN A 38 -5.23 -10.00 2.17
C ASN A 38 -3.93 -9.95 1.36
N THR A 39 -3.42 -8.78 0.98
CA THR A 39 -2.20 -8.68 0.15
C THR A 39 -0.97 -9.21 0.86
N THR A 40 -0.87 -9.06 2.17
CA THR A 40 0.25 -9.58 2.97
C THR A 40 0.26 -11.10 2.96
N ARG A 41 -0.92 -11.71 3.07
CA ARG A 41 -1.07 -13.16 2.97
C ARG A 41 -0.73 -13.66 1.57
N GLU A 42 -1.22 -12.99 0.53
CA GLU A 42 -0.89 -13.29 -0.87
C GLU A 42 0.62 -13.23 -1.10
N PHE A 43 1.27 -12.18 -0.61
CA PHE A 43 2.73 -12.04 -0.66
C PHE A 43 3.44 -13.19 0.04
N GLY A 44 3.03 -13.52 1.28
CA GLY A 44 3.59 -14.65 2.02
C GLY A 44 3.51 -15.95 1.24
N ARG A 45 2.38 -16.24 0.58
CA ARG A 45 2.25 -17.42 -0.29
C ARG A 45 3.23 -17.40 -1.46
N LEU A 46 3.36 -16.26 -2.15
CA LEU A 46 4.32 -16.11 -3.26
C LEU A 46 5.76 -16.35 -2.79
N VAL A 47 6.13 -15.89 -1.59
CA VAL A 47 7.44 -16.19 -1.01
C VAL A 47 7.59 -17.70 -0.76
N LEU A 48 6.60 -18.33 -0.13
CA LEU A 48 6.61 -19.77 0.20
C LEU A 48 6.61 -20.69 -1.03
N GLU A 49 6.13 -20.20 -2.17
CA GLU A 49 6.15 -20.93 -3.45
C GLU A 49 7.53 -20.90 -4.11
N ASN A 50 8.31 -19.86 -3.85
CA ASN A 50 9.63 -19.64 -4.44
C ASN A 50 10.78 -19.90 -3.46
N LEU A 51 10.55 -20.71 -2.41
CA LEU A 51 11.63 -21.12 -1.51
C LEU A 51 12.61 -22.07 -2.18
N ASP A 52 13.87 -21.90 -1.85
CA ASP A 52 14.99 -22.73 -2.27
C ASP A 52 15.85 -23.17 -1.07
N GLY A 53 16.80 -24.07 -1.35
CA GLY A 53 17.77 -24.60 -0.39
C GLY A 53 17.19 -24.98 0.97
N PHE A 54 17.87 -24.56 2.03
CA PHE A 54 17.51 -24.82 3.42
C PHE A 54 16.07 -24.41 3.76
N LYS A 55 15.59 -23.25 3.27
CA LYS A 55 14.24 -22.76 3.59
C LYS A 55 13.15 -23.68 3.04
N LYS A 56 13.38 -24.24 1.85
CA LYS A 56 12.47 -25.23 1.25
C LYS A 56 12.46 -26.54 2.02
N GLU A 57 13.62 -27.00 2.49
CA GLU A 57 13.74 -28.20 3.31
C GLU A 57 13.09 -28.02 4.69
N TYR A 58 13.29 -26.86 5.32
CA TYR A 58 12.63 -26.51 6.58
C TYR A 58 11.10 -26.51 6.40
N LEU A 59 10.57 -25.95 5.31
CA LEU A 59 9.13 -26.03 5.04
C LEU A 59 8.64 -27.49 4.89
N LYS A 60 9.41 -28.36 4.25
CA LYS A 60 9.06 -29.79 4.10
C LYS A 60 9.04 -30.51 5.45
N SER A 61 9.97 -30.20 6.36
CA SER A 61 10.00 -30.84 7.69
C SER A 61 8.80 -30.44 8.54
N LEU A 62 8.24 -29.24 8.36
CA LEU A 62 6.99 -28.83 9.00
C LEU A 62 5.78 -29.54 8.39
N GLN A 63 5.78 -29.81 7.09
CA GLN A 63 4.63 -30.43 6.41
C GLN A 63 4.34 -31.86 6.86
N ILE A 64 5.33 -32.58 7.39
CA ILE A 64 5.19 -33.98 7.86
C ILE A 64 4.77 -34.08 9.33
N LYS A 65 4.69 -32.97 10.07
CA LYS A 65 4.28 -32.95 11.47
C LYS A 65 2.75 -32.96 11.60
N THR A 66 2.26 -33.49 12.72
CA THR A 66 0.84 -33.41 13.11
C THR A 66 0.62 -32.19 13.98
N TYR A 67 -0.45 -31.42 13.70
CA TYR A 67 -0.77 -30.19 14.40
C TYR A 67 -2.16 -30.23 15.01
N ASN A 68 -2.32 -29.66 16.21
CA ASN A 68 -3.63 -29.35 16.74
C ASN A 68 -4.18 -28.10 16.03
N LEU A 69 -5.28 -28.25 15.28
CA LEU A 69 -5.89 -27.14 14.53
C LEU A 69 -6.36 -26.00 15.43
N LYS A 70 -6.73 -26.28 16.68
CA LYS A 70 -7.19 -25.24 17.63
C LYS A 70 -6.08 -24.24 18.00
N ASP A 71 -4.84 -24.71 18.02
CA ASP A 71 -3.68 -23.94 18.50
C ASP A 71 -2.67 -23.64 17.37
N ILE A 72 -3.05 -23.91 16.12
CA ILE A 72 -2.11 -23.91 14.99
C ILE A 72 -1.49 -22.54 14.71
N LEU A 73 -2.20 -21.46 15.01
CA LEU A 73 -1.67 -20.09 14.87
C LEU A 73 -0.64 -19.73 15.95
N ASN A 74 -0.62 -20.47 17.06
CA ASN A 74 0.30 -20.26 18.18
C ASN A 74 1.37 -21.36 18.25
N ASN A 75 1.51 -22.18 17.20
CA ASN A 75 2.48 -23.26 17.20
C ASN A 75 3.90 -22.70 17.04
N ASN A 76 4.77 -22.96 18.02
CA ASN A 76 6.14 -22.42 18.06
C ASN A 76 6.95 -22.72 16.80
N ASP A 77 6.90 -23.95 16.26
CA ASP A 77 7.67 -24.29 15.06
C ASP A 77 7.20 -23.49 13.83
N LEU A 78 5.88 -23.26 13.71
CA LEU A 78 5.33 -22.45 12.62
C LEU A 78 5.65 -20.97 12.79
N LEU A 79 5.63 -20.46 14.03
CA LEU A 79 6.02 -19.09 14.35
C LEU A 79 7.50 -18.86 14.04
N GLU A 80 8.39 -19.72 14.54
CA GLU A 80 9.84 -19.63 14.33
C GLU A 80 10.20 -19.71 12.84
N PHE A 81 9.58 -20.63 12.10
CA PHE A 81 9.75 -20.71 10.66
C PHE A 81 9.28 -19.43 9.97
N THR A 82 8.12 -18.90 10.37
CA THR A 82 7.57 -17.67 9.77
C THR A 82 8.50 -16.49 10.01
N ASP A 83 9.02 -16.35 11.22
CA ASP A 83 9.96 -15.30 11.58
C ASP A 83 11.23 -15.41 10.72
N THR A 84 11.87 -16.57 10.75
CA THR A 84 13.14 -16.82 10.07
C THR A 84 13.04 -16.71 8.54
N VAL A 85 11.98 -17.25 7.95
CA VAL A 85 11.88 -17.42 6.50
C VAL A 85 11.17 -16.25 5.82
N LEU A 86 10.20 -15.63 6.51
CA LEU A 86 9.37 -14.57 5.95
C LEU A 86 9.69 -13.21 6.58
N ILE A 87 9.58 -13.06 7.91
CA ILE A 87 9.72 -11.75 8.58
C ILE A 87 11.14 -11.18 8.46
N ASP A 88 12.17 -11.96 8.79
CA ASP A 88 13.57 -11.54 8.74
C ASP A 88 14.04 -11.17 7.32
N TYR A 89 13.33 -11.69 6.31
CA TYR A 89 13.60 -11.41 4.90
C TYR A 89 12.86 -10.17 4.37
N MET A 90 11.91 -9.62 5.12
CA MET A 90 11.12 -8.47 4.69
C MET A 90 11.94 -7.21 4.39
N PRO A 91 13.03 -6.88 5.10
CA PRO A 91 13.85 -5.73 4.72
C PRO A 91 14.35 -5.81 3.27
N LEU A 92 14.78 -6.99 2.84
CA LEU A 92 15.31 -7.24 1.48
C LEU A 92 14.21 -7.29 0.42
N ARG A 93 12.99 -7.71 0.80
CA ARG A 93 11.86 -7.89 -0.15
C ARG A 93 10.75 -6.86 0.02
N SER A 94 10.98 -5.82 0.81
CA SER A 94 10.01 -4.76 1.11
C SER A 94 9.47 -4.10 -0.16
N PHE A 95 10.33 -3.88 -1.16
CA PHE A 95 9.92 -3.30 -2.43
C PHE A 95 8.95 -4.22 -3.22
N GLU A 96 9.12 -5.55 -3.13
CA GLU A 96 8.24 -6.49 -3.83
C GLU A 96 6.85 -6.49 -3.21
N TYR A 97 6.79 -6.53 -1.88
CA TYR A 97 5.54 -6.42 -1.15
C TYR A 97 4.87 -5.06 -1.40
N GLY A 98 5.64 -3.97 -1.31
CA GLY A 98 5.14 -2.63 -1.56
C GLY A 98 4.58 -2.45 -2.97
N LYS A 99 5.20 -3.07 -3.97
CA LYS A 99 4.68 -3.09 -5.35
C LYS A 99 3.38 -3.90 -5.48
N LEU A 100 3.30 -5.07 -4.85
CA LEU A 100 2.07 -5.87 -4.84
C LEU A 100 0.93 -5.12 -4.15
N PHE A 101 1.20 -4.56 -2.97
CA PHE A 101 0.26 -3.75 -2.21
C PHE A 101 -0.20 -2.54 -3.02
N MET A 102 0.73 -1.77 -3.60
CA MET A 102 0.41 -0.58 -4.37
C MET A 102 -0.54 -0.88 -5.53
N LYS A 103 -0.27 -1.98 -6.26
CA LYS A 103 -1.13 -2.41 -7.37
C LYS A 103 -2.56 -2.63 -6.90
N LYS A 104 -2.75 -3.42 -5.84
CA LYS A 104 -4.07 -3.75 -5.28
C LYS A 104 -4.76 -2.52 -4.70
N PHE A 105 -4.04 -1.72 -3.94
CA PHE A 105 -4.56 -0.48 -3.37
C PHE A 105 -5.01 0.49 -4.46
N THR A 106 -4.21 0.68 -5.52
CA THR A 106 -4.54 1.50 -6.68
C THR A 106 -5.80 1.02 -7.40
N GLU A 107 -5.96 -0.29 -7.58
CA GLU A 107 -7.18 -0.89 -8.17
C GLU A 107 -8.43 -0.56 -7.35
N GLU A 108 -8.30 -0.49 -6.03
CA GLU A 108 -9.39 -0.19 -5.10
C GLU A 108 -9.72 1.32 -5.02
N VAL A 109 -8.72 2.21 -5.00
CA VAL A 109 -8.94 3.65 -4.76
C VAL A 109 -9.15 4.49 -6.03
N ILE A 110 -8.73 4.01 -7.20
CA ILE A 110 -8.87 4.77 -8.45
C ILE A 110 -10.23 4.49 -9.08
N ASN A 111 -11.08 5.52 -9.16
CA ASN A 111 -12.21 5.50 -10.07
C ASN A 111 -11.71 5.64 -11.51
N LYS A 112 -11.70 4.54 -12.27
CA LYS A 112 -11.16 4.50 -13.63
C LYS A 112 -11.85 5.48 -14.58
N ASN A 113 -13.16 5.68 -14.45
CA ASN A 113 -13.92 6.54 -15.36
C ASN A 113 -13.55 8.02 -15.14
N GLU A 114 -13.60 8.48 -13.90
CA GLU A 114 -13.19 9.83 -13.53
C GLU A 114 -11.72 10.08 -13.87
N PHE A 115 -10.83 9.15 -13.51
CA PHE A 115 -9.42 9.25 -13.82
C PHE A 115 -9.16 9.39 -15.33
N ASN A 116 -9.80 8.57 -16.16
CA ASN A 116 -9.63 8.60 -17.62
C ASN A 116 -10.12 9.91 -18.23
N PHE A 117 -11.18 10.50 -17.69
CA PHE A 117 -11.70 11.80 -18.13
C PHE A 117 -10.65 12.91 -18.00
N TYR A 118 -9.88 12.93 -16.91
CA TYR A 118 -8.85 13.96 -16.67
C TYR A 118 -7.45 13.58 -17.16
N TYR A 119 -7.20 12.31 -17.48
CA TYR A 119 -5.87 11.75 -17.73
C TYR A 119 -5.01 12.58 -18.68
N ASN A 120 -5.47 12.80 -19.91
CA ASN A 120 -4.69 13.48 -20.94
C ASN A 120 -4.36 14.92 -20.53
N LYS A 121 -5.32 15.61 -19.90
CA LYS A 121 -5.11 16.98 -19.41
C LYS A 121 -4.01 17.01 -18.36
N ILE A 122 -4.10 16.16 -17.34
CA ILE A 122 -3.14 16.09 -16.23
C ILE A 122 -1.76 15.69 -16.74
N GLN A 123 -1.68 14.66 -17.59
CA GLN A 123 -0.42 14.16 -18.13
C GLN A 123 0.31 15.23 -18.95
N ASN A 124 -0.42 16.03 -19.75
CA ASN A 124 0.17 17.12 -20.52
C ASN A 124 0.76 18.23 -19.65
N VAL A 125 0.20 18.46 -18.45
CA VAL A 125 0.80 19.36 -17.45
C VAL A 125 2.09 18.77 -16.92
N LEU A 126 2.03 17.52 -16.45
CA LEU A 126 3.14 16.87 -15.77
C LEU A 126 4.36 16.63 -16.67
N LYS A 127 4.17 16.45 -17.98
CA LYS A 127 5.27 16.35 -18.95
C LYS A 127 6.14 17.62 -19.04
N LYS A 128 5.59 18.78 -18.65
CA LYS A 128 6.27 20.08 -18.68
C LYS A 128 6.79 20.50 -17.31
N GLU A 129 6.50 19.73 -16.28
CA GLU A 129 6.84 20.05 -14.90
C GLU A 129 8.24 19.49 -14.57
N GLU A 130 9.09 20.31 -13.95
CA GLU A 130 10.45 19.90 -13.56
C GLU A 130 10.41 18.85 -12.43
N HIS A 131 9.45 19.00 -11.52
CA HIS A 131 9.25 18.11 -10.36
C HIS A 131 7.83 17.53 -10.32
N PRO A 132 7.50 16.59 -11.22
CA PRO A 132 6.11 16.14 -11.40
C PRO A 132 5.54 15.45 -10.16
N LEU A 133 6.34 14.70 -9.40
CA LEU A 133 5.88 14.09 -8.14
C LEU A 133 5.53 15.15 -7.07
N LYS A 134 6.31 16.23 -6.99
CA LYS A 134 6.01 17.34 -6.07
C LYS A 134 4.67 17.97 -6.44
N LYS A 135 4.43 18.23 -7.73
CA LYS A 135 3.15 18.76 -8.22
C LYS A 135 1.98 17.83 -7.87
N ILE A 136 2.14 16.52 -8.05
CA ILE A 136 1.13 15.53 -7.64
C ILE A 136 0.86 15.63 -6.13
N GLY A 137 1.90 15.64 -5.30
CA GLY A 137 1.76 15.77 -3.85
C GLY A 137 1.05 17.05 -3.40
N GLU A 138 1.30 18.17 -4.09
CA GLU A 138 0.58 19.43 -3.88
C GLU A 138 -0.91 19.31 -4.23
N GLN A 139 -1.27 18.63 -5.33
CA GLN A 139 -2.68 18.44 -5.70
C GLN A 139 -3.42 17.53 -4.72
N VAL A 140 -2.78 16.46 -4.25
CA VAL A 140 -3.33 15.61 -3.20
C VAL A 140 -3.56 16.42 -1.92
N THR A 141 -2.56 17.19 -1.48
CA THR A 141 -2.66 18.04 -0.28
C THR A 141 -3.76 19.09 -0.42
N LYS A 142 -3.90 19.74 -1.57
CA LYS A 142 -4.96 20.73 -1.83
C LYS A 142 -6.35 20.11 -1.86
N ALA A 143 -6.48 18.90 -2.41
CA ALA A 143 -7.75 18.19 -2.42
C ALA A 143 -8.16 17.77 -1.01
N ASN A 144 -7.18 17.49 -0.17
CA ASN A 144 -7.37 16.93 1.15
C ASN A 144 -8.03 17.89 2.14
N GLU A 145 -9.28 17.58 2.51
CA GLU A 145 -10.03 18.25 3.58
C GLU A 145 -9.99 17.47 4.91
N TYR A 146 -9.44 16.25 4.90
CA TYR A 146 -9.38 15.35 6.03
C TYR A 146 -7.93 15.23 6.48
N ASN A 147 -7.50 15.96 7.50
CA ASN A 147 -6.14 15.98 8.08
C ASN A 147 -5.36 14.64 7.93
N PHE A 148 -4.79 14.36 6.75
CA PHE A 148 -4.13 13.09 6.48
C PHE A 148 -2.73 13.19 7.03
N THR A 149 -2.25 12.07 7.54
CA THR A 149 -0.85 11.94 7.92
C THR A 149 0.05 12.09 6.68
N LEU A 150 1.32 12.42 6.90
CA LEU A 150 2.30 12.50 5.82
C LEU A 150 2.38 11.19 5.03
N GLN A 151 2.30 10.05 5.72
CA GLN A 151 2.35 8.72 5.13
C GLN A 151 1.17 8.47 4.18
N GLU A 152 -0.03 8.90 4.56
CA GLU A 152 -1.23 8.78 3.72
C GLU A 152 -1.15 9.68 2.49
N ASN A 153 -0.75 10.94 2.64
CA ASN A 153 -0.55 11.84 1.50
C ASN A 153 0.52 11.31 0.55
N LEU A 154 1.63 10.78 1.08
CA LEU A 154 2.69 10.16 0.28
C LEU A 154 2.17 8.94 -0.48
N LEU A 155 1.42 8.06 0.18
CA LEU A 155 0.84 6.88 -0.48
C LEU A 155 -0.04 7.29 -1.66
N LEU A 156 -0.95 8.24 -1.47
CA LEU A 156 -1.82 8.73 -2.56
C LEU A 156 -1.03 9.41 -3.68
N ALA A 157 0.00 10.18 -3.34
CA ALA A 157 0.86 10.79 -4.35
C ALA A 157 1.60 9.72 -5.19
N LEU A 158 2.05 8.63 -4.57
CA LEU A 158 2.70 7.51 -5.27
C LEU A 158 1.71 6.70 -6.12
N VAL A 159 0.47 6.49 -5.64
CA VAL A 159 -0.63 5.91 -6.43
C VAL A 159 -0.84 6.72 -7.72
N LEU A 160 -0.92 8.05 -7.60
CA LEU A 160 -1.10 8.93 -8.75
C LEU A 160 0.13 8.97 -9.66
N LYS A 161 1.34 8.95 -9.10
CA LYS A 161 2.57 8.83 -9.88
C LYS A 161 2.55 7.60 -10.76
N GLU A 162 2.22 6.43 -10.20
CA GLU A 162 2.20 5.16 -10.96
C GLU A 162 1.22 5.19 -12.14
N LYS A 163 0.16 6.01 -12.04
CA LYS A 163 -0.85 6.15 -13.08
C LYS A 163 -0.56 7.27 -14.08
N LEU A 164 0.03 8.38 -13.66
CA LEU A 164 0.17 9.60 -14.46
C LEU A 164 1.55 9.77 -15.10
N ILE A 165 2.60 9.21 -14.48
CA ILE A 165 3.98 9.36 -14.91
C ILE A 165 4.43 8.04 -15.57
N ALA A 166 5.13 8.13 -16.70
CA ALA A 166 5.59 6.95 -17.44
C ALA A 166 6.61 6.13 -16.65
N THR A 167 7.47 6.81 -15.89
CA THR A 167 8.44 6.18 -15.00
C THR A 167 7.72 5.60 -13.79
N LYS A 168 7.79 4.28 -13.65
CA LYS A 168 7.29 3.55 -12.48
C LYS A 168 7.95 4.03 -11.20
N CYS A 169 7.33 3.71 -10.06
CA CYS A 169 7.95 3.96 -8.77
C CYS A 169 9.29 3.19 -8.66
N SER A 170 10.26 3.81 -8.00
CA SER A 170 11.57 3.22 -7.71
C SER A 170 11.44 2.13 -6.64
N LEU A 171 12.49 1.32 -6.48
CA LEU A 171 12.54 0.30 -5.42
C LEU A 171 12.37 0.94 -4.03
N THR A 172 13.02 2.08 -3.78
CA THR A 172 12.90 2.83 -2.53
C THR A 172 11.48 3.31 -2.27
N GLU A 173 10.80 3.82 -3.30
CA GLU A 173 9.40 4.26 -3.17
C GLU A 173 8.47 3.08 -2.86
N TYR A 174 8.66 1.93 -3.50
CA TYR A 174 7.91 0.73 -3.14
C TYR A 174 8.25 0.24 -1.72
N SER A 175 9.51 0.31 -1.28
CA SER A 175 9.85 -0.01 0.12
C SER A 175 9.17 0.92 1.12
N LEU A 176 9.07 2.23 0.83
CA LEU A 176 8.31 3.17 1.67
C LEU A 176 6.82 2.78 1.73
N VAL A 177 6.24 2.38 0.61
CA VAL A 177 4.85 1.92 0.55
C VAL A 177 4.65 0.67 1.40
N SER A 178 5.61 -0.27 1.39
CA SER A 178 5.58 -1.43 2.28
C SER A 178 5.56 -1.03 3.75
N VAL A 179 6.33 -0.02 4.16
CA VAL A 179 6.32 0.50 5.53
C VAL A 179 4.95 1.11 5.87
N VAL A 180 4.37 1.92 4.98
CA VAL A 180 3.03 2.48 5.19
C VAL A 180 1.99 1.37 5.32
N ALA A 181 2.00 0.40 4.40
CA ALA A 181 1.10 -0.74 4.44
C ALA A 181 1.26 -1.52 5.75
N ARG A 182 2.49 -1.82 6.17
CA ARG A 182 2.75 -2.54 7.42
C ARG A 182 2.04 -1.89 8.62
N VAL A 183 2.20 -0.58 8.79
CA VAL A 183 1.71 0.14 9.97
C VAL A 183 0.24 0.55 9.86
N LYS A 184 -0.24 0.88 8.66
CA LYS A 184 -1.52 1.56 8.44
C LYS A 184 -2.60 0.71 7.76
N ILE A 185 -2.35 -0.56 7.42
CA ILE A 185 -3.28 -1.34 6.57
C ILE A 185 -4.74 -1.30 7.04
N LEU A 186 -4.98 -1.39 8.35
CA LEU A 186 -6.34 -1.35 8.91
C LEU A 186 -6.99 0.03 8.73
N ASP A 187 -6.25 1.11 9.00
CA ASP A 187 -6.72 2.47 8.80
C ASP A 187 -7.00 2.73 7.32
N LEU A 188 -6.13 2.19 6.44
CA LEU A 188 -6.25 2.33 5.00
C LEU A 188 -7.56 1.70 4.49
N VAL A 189 -7.93 0.53 5.01
CA VAL A 189 -9.20 -0.13 4.67
C VAL A 189 -10.39 0.63 5.21
N LYS A 190 -10.36 1.06 6.49
CA LYS A 190 -11.47 1.79 7.11
C LYS A 190 -11.75 3.13 6.43
N ARG A 191 -10.73 3.77 5.88
CA ARG A 191 -10.81 5.11 5.25
C ARG A 191 -10.87 5.05 3.72
N LEU A 192 -11.07 3.88 3.12
CA LEU A 192 -10.97 3.68 1.68
C LEU A 192 -11.83 4.65 0.86
N GLU A 193 -13.09 4.83 1.25
CA GLU A 193 -14.02 5.76 0.60
C GLU A 193 -13.59 7.23 0.70
N ILE A 194 -12.86 7.59 1.77
CA ILE A 194 -12.30 8.94 1.91
C ILE A 194 -11.17 9.13 0.90
N TYR A 195 -10.29 8.14 0.74
CA TYR A 195 -9.20 8.24 -0.24
C TYR A 195 -9.73 8.33 -1.67
N LYS A 196 -10.74 7.52 -2.03
CA LYS A 196 -11.42 7.61 -3.34
C LYS A 196 -11.88 9.05 -3.63
N LYS A 197 -12.61 9.65 -2.69
CA LYS A 197 -13.09 11.04 -2.81
C LYS A 197 -11.96 12.06 -2.97
N ILE A 198 -10.87 11.91 -2.20
CA ILE A 198 -9.72 12.82 -2.30
C ILE A 198 -9.03 12.68 -3.67
N LEU A 199 -8.89 11.46 -4.18
CA LEU A 199 -8.31 11.24 -5.49
C LEU A 199 -9.18 11.82 -6.60
N ASP A 200 -10.50 11.57 -6.58
CA ASP A 200 -11.44 12.13 -7.55
C ASP A 200 -11.40 13.66 -7.56
N LYS A 201 -11.40 14.27 -6.36
CA LYS A 201 -11.26 15.72 -6.22
C LYS A 201 -9.92 16.21 -6.75
N SER A 202 -8.82 15.50 -6.50
CA SER A 202 -7.49 15.88 -6.98
C SER A 202 -7.42 15.96 -8.50
N TYR A 203 -8.14 15.09 -9.23
CA TYR A 203 -8.21 15.14 -10.69
C TYR A 203 -8.93 16.39 -11.20
N ALA A 204 -10.02 16.74 -10.54
CA ALA A 204 -10.87 17.87 -10.89
C ALA A 204 -10.23 19.24 -10.60
N LEU A 205 -9.17 19.28 -9.78
CA LEU A 205 -8.42 20.52 -9.50
C LEU A 205 -7.79 21.11 -10.77
N ARG A 206 -7.43 22.40 -10.70
CA ARG A 206 -6.72 23.08 -11.78
C ARG A 206 -5.22 22.79 -11.69
N TRP A 207 -4.76 21.81 -12.48
CA TRP A 207 -3.35 21.40 -12.54
C TRP A 207 -2.40 22.45 -13.15
N ASN A 208 -2.90 23.31 -14.05
CA ASN A 208 -2.12 24.36 -14.73
C ASN A 208 -1.88 25.64 -13.91
N LEU A 209 -2.43 25.74 -12.70
CA LEU A 209 -2.16 26.91 -11.87
C LEU A 209 -0.85 26.68 -11.11
N ASP A 210 0.15 27.49 -11.42
CA ASP A 210 1.29 27.68 -10.54
C ASP A 210 0.80 28.41 -9.30
N ASN A 211 1.17 27.90 -8.12
CA ASN A 211 0.92 28.57 -6.85
C ASN A 211 1.62 29.95 -6.90
N GLY A 212 0.87 30.99 -7.25
CA GLY A 212 1.33 32.38 -7.13
C GLY A 212 1.91 33.07 -8.37
N LYS A 213 1.76 32.57 -9.61
CA LYS A 213 2.20 33.31 -10.82
C LYS A 213 1.09 33.85 -11.74
N ASN A 214 -0.16 33.80 -11.32
CA ASN A 214 -1.16 34.70 -11.89
C ASN A 214 -1.12 36.02 -11.10
N ARG A 215 -0.22 36.91 -11.52
CA ARG A 215 -0.41 38.36 -11.36
C ARG A 215 -1.86 38.64 -11.70
N GLY A 216 -2.62 39.17 -10.74
CA GLY A 216 -3.94 39.71 -11.02
C GLY A 216 -3.83 40.55 -12.28
N ARG A 217 -4.63 40.22 -13.29
CA ARG A 217 -4.89 41.15 -14.39
C ARG A 217 -5.39 42.41 -13.71
N GLY A 218 -4.57 43.46 -13.71
CA GLY A 218 -4.96 44.78 -13.25
C GLY A 218 -6.24 45.13 -14.00
N GLY A 219 -7.35 45.15 -13.28
CA GLY A 219 -8.56 45.80 -13.77
C GLY A 219 -8.26 47.28 -13.99
N PRO A 220 -8.93 47.95 -14.93
CA PRO A 220 -8.74 49.39 -15.11
C PRO A 220 -9.06 50.08 -13.78
N ARG A 221 -8.14 50.92 -13.29
CA ARG A 221 -8.49 51.88 -12.26
C ARG A 221 -9.43 52.90 -12.92
N LEU A 222 -10.70 52.86 -12.51
CA LEU A 222 -11.66 53.95 -12.75
C LEU A 222 -11.23 55.18 -11.95
#